data_AF-A0A660PBC6-F1
#
_entry.id   AF-A0A660PBC6-F1
#
_cell.length_a   1.000
_cell.length_b   1.000
_cell.length_c   1.000
_cell.angle_alpha   90.00
_cell.angle_beta   90.00
_cell.angle_gamma   90.00
#
_symmetry.space_group_name_H-M   'P 1'
#
loop_
_entity.id
_entity.type
_entity.pdbx_description
1 polymer ?
#
loop_
_entity_poly.entity_id
_entity_poly.type
_entity_poly.pdbx_seq_one_letter_code
_entity_poly.pdbx_strand_id
1 'polypeptide(L)'
;MKLLINNNRDFYMCKKLNCWEFKNCGRERGGLLADTLGECPVSNSMKFDGQNNGVGAGRACWLIPNSACAKNRLNNTSRSCFDCAFYKRV
;
A
#
# COMPACT_ATOMS: atom_id res chain seq x y z
N MET A 1 -35.53 -32.14 -10.27
CA MET A 1 -35.93 -30.75 -10.54
C MET A 1 -35.46 -29.90 -9.37
N LYS A 2 -34.45 -29.03 -9.58
CA LYS A 2 -34.07 -27.81 -8.81
C LYS A 2 -33.89 -27.92 -7.28
N LEU A 3 -32.86 -27.38 -6.63
CA LEU A 3 -31.73 -26.50 -6.99
C LEU A 3 -30.64 -26.73 -5.93
N LEU A 4 -29.40 -26.94 -6.37
CA LEU A 4 -28.23 -26.73 -5.52
C LEU A 4 -28.10 -25.23 -5.28
N ILE A 5 -28.46 -24.77 -4.08
CA ILE A 5 -28.12 -23.42 -3.65
C ILE A 5 -26.65 -23.46 -3.22
N ASN A 6 -25.75 -23.40 -4.20
CA ASN A 6 -24.36 -23.06 -3.93
C ASN A 6 -24.36 -21.61 -3.44
N ASN A 7 -24.17 -21.43 -2.13
CA ASN A 7 -23.89 -20.14 -1.52
C ASN A 7 -22.48 -19.67 -1.94
N ASN A 8 -22.27 -19.46 -3.25
CA ASN A 8 -21.19 -18.65 -3.79
C ASN A 8 -21.49 -17.19 -3.46
N ARG A 9 -21.37 -16.83 -2.18
CA ARG A 9 -20.88 -15.50 -1.84
C ARG A 9 -19.38 -15.53 -2.05
N ASP A 10 -19.00 -15.59 -3.33
CA ASP A 10 -17.66 -15.25 -3.76
C ASP A 10 -17.43 -13.84 -3.26
N PHE A 11 -16.61 -13.78 -2.21
CA PHE A 11 -16.15 -12.59 -1.53
C PHE A 11 -15.40 -11.73 -2.57
N TYR A 12 -16.11 -10.92 -3.35
CA TYR A 12 -15.51 -9.80 -4.09
C TYR A 12 -15.05 -8.77 -3.04
N MET A 13 -13.97 -9.10 -2.33
CA MET A 13 -13.22 -8.13 -1.55
C MET A 13 -12.57 -7.19 -2.54
N CYS A 14 -13.15 -6.02 -2.71
CA CYS A 14 -12.55 -4.97 -3.52
C CYS A 14 -11.13 -4.72 -2.99
N LYS A 15 -10.12 -5.01 -3.81
CA LYS A 15 -8.70 -4.91 -3.45
C LYS A 15 -8.45 -3.49 -2.91
N LYS A 16 -7.93 -3.40 -1.68
CA LYS A 16 -7.57 -2.10 -1.10
C LYS A 16 -6.32 -1.56 -1.78
N LEU A 17 -6.30 -0.27 -2.05
CA LEU A 17 -5.15 0.41 -2.64
C LEU A 17 -3.98 0.46 -1.65
N ASN A 18 -2.78 0.25 -2.17
CA ASN A 18 -1.51 0.53 -1.52
C ASN A 18 -1.13 2.01 -1.67
N CYS A 19 -0.15 2.48 -0.92
CA CYS A 19 0.22 3.89 -0.92
C CYS A 19 0.68 4.37 -2.31
N TRP A 20 1.36 3.52 -3.09
CA TRP A 20 1.86 3.87 -4.42
C TRP A 20 0.73 3.97 -5.45
N GLU A 21 -0.29 3.10 -5.36
CA GLU A 21 -1.51 3.17 -6.18
C GLU A 21 -2.27 4.46 -5.83
N PHE A 22 -2.45 4.78 -4.55
CA PHE A 22 -3.15 6.00 -4.11
C PHE A 22 -2.40 7.29 -4.48
N LYS A 23 -1.07 7.28 -4.41
CA LYS A 23 -0.22 8.45 -4.72
C LYS A 23 0.14 8.54 -6.20
N ASN A 24 -0.19 7.53 -6.99
CA ASN A 24 0.23 7.38 -8.38
C ASN A 24 1.73 7.61 -8.57
N CYS A 25 2.57 6.99 -7.72
CA CYS A 25 4.00 7.26 -7.74
C CYS A 25 4.78 6.42 -8.76
N GLY A 26 4.22 5.29 -9.22
CA GLY A 26 4.82 4.43 -10.25
C GLY A 26 6.16 3.79 -9.86
N ARG A 27 6.54 3.81 -8.57
CA ARG A 27 7.80 3.25 -8.08
C ARG A 27 7.62 1.89 -7.39
N GLU A 28 6.45 1.29 -7.45
CA GLU A 28 6.24 -0.09 -6.99
C GLU A 28 7.15 -1.09 -7.72
N ARG A 29 7.16 -2.35 -7.25
CA ARG A 29 7.90 -3.43 -7.91
C ARG A 29 7.42 -3.59 -9.35
N GLY A 30 8.32 -3.44 -10.32
CA GLY A 30 7.97 -3.41 -11.74
C GLY A 30 7.11 -2.21 -12.18
N GLY A 31 7.05 -1.14 -11.37
CA GLY A 31 6.33 0.09 -11.70
C GLY A 31 7.01 0.91 -12.79
N LEU A 32 6.26 1.79 -13.45
CA LEU A 32 6.73 2.59 -14.60
C LEU A 32 8.01 3.41 -14.35
N LEU A 33 8.20 3.88 -13.11
CA LEU A 33 9.35 4.70 -12.70
C LEU A 33 10.38 3.91 -11.90
N ALA A 34 10.20 2.59 -11.71
CA ALA A 34 11.11 1.74 -10.97
C ALA A 34 12.52 1.72 -11.59
N ASP A 35 12.62 1.57 -12.90
CA ASP A 35 13.91 1.47 -13.59
C ASP A 35 14.68 2.81 -13.56
N THR A 36 13.96 3.93 -13.64
CA THR A 36 14.57 5.26 -13.70
C THR A 36 14.86 5.88 -12.34
N LEU A 37 13.98 5.66 -11.35
CA LEU A 37 14.06 6.29 -10.02
C LEU A 37 14.37 5.29 -8.89
N GLY A 38 14.58 4.02 -9.24
CA GLY A 38 14.69 2.91 -8.32
C GLY A 38 13.34 2.49 -7.73
N GLU A 39 13.19 1.21 -7.44
CA GLU A 39 12.00 0.68 -6.77
C GLU A 39 11.81 1.28 -5.37
N CYS A 40 10.54 1.37 -4.97
CA CYS A 40 10.12 1.88 -3.68
C CYS A 40 10.43 0.84 -2.60
N PRO A 41 11.12 1.22 -1.51
CA PRO A 41 11.37 0.27 -0.42
C PRO A 41 10.07 -0.24 0.23
N VAL A 42 8.97 0.53 0.13
CA VAL A 42 7.66 0.13 0.66
C VAL A 42 7.10 -1.09 -0.07
N SER A 43 7.17 -1.12 -1.41
CA SER A 43 6.68 -2.25 -2.20
C SER A 43 7.57 -3.49 -2.05
N ASN A 44 8.85 -3.31 -1.71
CA ASN A 44 9.80 -4.41 -1.50
C ASN A 44 9.83 -4.96 -0.07
N SER A 45 9.17 -4.31 0.89
CA SER A 45 9.18 -4.72 2.28
C SER A 45 8.19 -5.86 2.55
N MET A 46 8.47 -7.04 1.99
CA MET A 46 7.61 -8.23 2.05
C MET A 46 7.40 -8.78 3.47
N LYS A 47 8.23 -8.37 4.44
CA LYS A 47 8.00 -8.65 5.88
C LYS A 47 6.61 -8.17 6.36
N PHE A 48 6.03 -7.17 5.70
CA PHE A 48 4.71 -6.62 6.05
C PHE A 48 3.61 -7.02 5.05
N ASP A 49 3.89 -7.94 4.14
CA ASP A 49 2.92 -8.36 3.13
C ASP A 49 1.62 -8.87 3.77
N GLY A 50 0.48 -8.51 3.19
CA GLY A 50 -0.85 -8.78 3.75
C GLY A 50 -1.27 -7.85 4.89
N GLN A 51 -0.35 -7.07 5.50
CA GLN A 51 -0.68 -6.17 6.60
C GLN A 51 -1.74 -5.16 6.15
N ASN A 52 -2.83 -5.09 6.93
CA ASN A 52 -4.00 -4.27 6.63
C ASN A 52 -4.60 -4.57 5.23
N ASN A 53 -4.48 -5.77 4.68
CA ASN A 53 -4.90 -6.12 3.30
C ASN A 53 -4.14 -5.34 2.21
N GLY A 54 -2.86 -5.06 2.44
CA GLY A 54 -1.93 -4.48 1.47
C GLY A 54 -0.96 -5.51 0.90
N VAL A 55 -0.17 -5.08 -0.10
CA VAL A 55 0.98 -5.82 -0.62
C VAL A 55 2.26 -5.18 -0.07
N GLY A 56 3.25 -5.97 0.31
CA GLY A 56 4.44 -5.50 1.02
C GLY A 56 4.05 -4.57 2.19
N ALA A 57 4.75 -3.46 2.36
CA ALA A 57 4.35 -2.43 3.33
C ALA A 57 3.37 -1.40 2.77
N GLY A 58 2.68 -1.67 1.66
CA GLY A 58 1.88 -0.68 0.93
C GLY A 58 0.75 -0.03 1.73
N ARG A 59 0.10 -0.81 2.61
CA ARG A 59 -0.86 -0.30 3.62
C ARG A 59 -0.27 -0.23 5.03
N ALA A 60 1.04 -0.17 5.12
CA ALA A 60 1.80 0.00 6.37
C ALA A 60 3.01 0.92 6.15
N CYS A 61 2.93 1.83 5.17
CA CYS A 61 4.10 2.53 4.62
C CYS A 61 4.81 3.43 5.65
N TRP A 62 4.11 3.79 6.73
CA TRP A 62 4.67 4.54 7.86
C TRP A 62 5.68 3.74 8.69
N LEU A 63 5.70 2.41 8.57
CA LEU A 63 6.69 1.53 9.20
C LEU A 63 8.03 1.51 8.45
N ILE A 64 8.07 2.00 7.21
CA ILE A 64 9.28 1.99 6.38
C ILE A 64 10.00 3.33 6.50
N PRO A 65 11.16 3.38 7.18
CA PRO A 65 11.93 4.62 7.31
C PRO A 65 12.46 5.06 5.93
N ASN A 66 12.70 6.36 5.77
CA ASN A 66 13.29 6.94 4.55
C ASN A 66 12.53 6.62 3.24
N SER A 67 11.26 6.20 3.30
CA SER A 67 10.43 6.09 2.10
C SER A 67 10.05 7.47 1.57
N ALA A 68 9.95 7.66 0.26
CA ALA A 68 9.58 8.96 -0.33
C ALA A 68 8.21 9.47 0.17
N CYS A 69 7.28 8.55 0.45
CA CYS A 69 5.99 8.85 1.10
C CYS A 69 6.15 9.41 2.52
N ALA A 70 7.26 9.08 3.18
CA ALA A 70 7.67 9.62 4.46
C ALA A 70 8.58 10.85 4.32
N LYS A 71 8.94 11.36 3.13
CA LYS A 71 9.97 12.41 2.97
C LYS A 71 9.47 13.85 2.85
N ASN A 72 8.16 14.15 2.89
CA ASN A 72 7.68 15.54 3.14
C ASN A 72 7.93 15.99 4.60
N ARG A 73 9.00 15.50 5.21
CA ARG A 73 9.43 15.72 6.58
C ARG A 73 10.47 16.83 6.58
N LEU A 74 10.00 18.07 6.65
CA LEU A 74 10.82 19.12 7.26
C LEU A 74 11.03 18.81 8.76
N ASN A 75 10.12 18.04 9.39
CA ASN A 75 10.20 17.63 10.79
C ASN A 75 10.04 16.11 10.92
N ASN A 76 11.14 15.41 11.20
CA ASN A 76 11.23 13.95 11.39
C ASN A 76 10.48 13.43 12.63
N THR A 77 9.14 13.56 12.68
CA THR A 77 8.32 12.94 13.73
C THR A 77 7.23 12.06 13.14
N SER A 78 6.93 10.96 13.82
CA SER A 78 5.84 10.01 13.54
C SER A 78 4.46 10.69 13.43
N ARG A 79 4.31 11.89 13.98
CA ARG A 79 3.08 12.71 13.88
C ARG A 79 2.70 13.04 12.43
N SER A 80 3.65 13.16 11.51
CA SER A 80 3.37 13.55 10.11
C SER A 80 2.53 12.52 9.33
N CYS A 81 2.53 11.25 9.75
CA CYS A 81 1.71 10.23 9.08
C CYS A 81 0.21 10.38 9.42
N PHE A 82 -0.15 10.92 10.59
CA PHE A 82 -1.55 11.14 10.96
C PHE A 82 -2.24 12.15 10.03
N ASP A 83 -1.49 13.07 9.42
CA ASP A 83 -2.02 14.02 8.43
C ASP A 83 -2.05 13.47 7.00
N CYS A 84 -1.39 12.34 6.75
CA CYS A 84 -1.35 11.76 5.42
C CYS A 84 -2.74 11.27 4.98
N ALA A 85 -3.21 11.78 3.85
CA ALA A 85 -4.50 11.38 3.26
C ALA A 85 -4.60 9.86 3.06
N PHE A 86 -3.51 9.17 2.69
CA PHE A 86 -3.54 7.72 2.56
C PHE A 86 -3.65 7.02 3.92
N TYR A 87 -2.88 7.44 4.91
CA TYR A 87 -2.90 6.85 6.26
C TYR A 87 -4.30 6.89 6.88
N LYS A 88 -5.04 8.00 6.70
CA LYS A 88 -6.43 8.15 7.17
C LYS A 88 -7.43 7.17 6.53
N ARG A 89 -7.04 6.41 5.50
CA ARG A 89 -7.87 5.41 4.80
C ARG A 89 -7.48 3.97 5.15
N VAL A 90 -6.51 3.79 6.06
CA VAL A 90 -5.93 2.49 6.35
C VAL A 90 -6.77 1.72 7.34
#